data_AF-A0A660QAY2-F1
#
_entry.id   AF-A0A660QAY2-F1
#
_cell.length_a   1.000
_cell.length_b   1.000
_cell.length_c   1.000
_cell.angle_alpha   90.00
_cell.angle_beta   90.00
_cell.angle_gamma   90.00
#
_symmetry.space_group_name_H-M   'P 1'
#
loop_
_entity.id
_entity.type
_entity.pdbx_description
1 polymer ?
#
loop_
_entity_poly.entity_id
_entity_poly.type
_entity_poly.pdbx_seq_one_letter_code
_entity_poly.pdbx_strand_id
1 'polypeptide(L)'
;MFKCAVLCSAVLVMPVSAIVVQDYTVAEAEPTELDWSHVYNYKGSSAVAVGGHWILTAGHVADDGGSGSLDIDGTIYTQQGLPVYYPDGDLALVHYDKPLPGYYPLYTG
;
A
#
# COMPACT_ATOMS: atom_id res chain seq x y z
N MET A 1 -17.29 17.12 -38.04
CA MET A 1 -17.52 17.21 -36.59
C MET A 1 -17.14 15.87 -35.97
N PHE A 2 -15.94 15.77 -35.39
CA PHE A 2 -15.47 14.54 -34.74
C PHE A 2 -15.91 14.55 -33.28
N LYS A 3 -16.75 13.59 -32.89
CA LYS A 3 -17.14 13.35 -31.50
C LYS A 3 -15.97 12.66 -30.79
N CYS A 4 -15.33 13.37 -29.88
CA CYS A 4 -14.35 12.83 -28.94
C CYS A 4 -15.12 12.05 -27.86
N ALA A 5 -14.99 10.72 -27.84
CA ALA A 5 -15.53 9.89 -26.76
C ALA A 5 -14.47 9.77 -25.67
N VAL A 6 -14.68 10.46 -24.55
CA VAL A 6 -13.89 10.27 -23.33
C VAL A 6 -14.37 8.97 -22.68
N LEU A 7 -13.54 7.93 -22.73
CA LEU A 7 -13.72 6.75 -21.89
C LEU A 7 -13.41 7.14 -20.45
N CYS A 8 -14.44 7.23 -19.62
CA CYS A 8 -14.32 7.34 -18.18
C CYS A 8 -14.18 5.91 -17.63
N SER A 9 -12.96 5.47 -17.32
CA SER A 9 -12.76 4.21 -16.60
C SER A 9 -13.31 4.36 -15.18
N ALA A 10 -14.40 3.65 -14.89
CA ALA A 10 -14.88 3.48 -13.54
C ALA A 10 -13.92 2.55 -12.79
N VAL A 11 -13.18 3.08 -11.82
CA VAL A 11 -12.41 2.28 -10.87
C VAL A 11 -13.39 1.67 -9.88
N LEU A 12 -13.63 0.37 -10.01
CA LEU A 12 -14.36 -0.43 -9.02
C LEU A 12 -13.45 -0.62 -7.79
N VAL A 13 -13.72 0.14 -6.73
CA VAL A 13 -13.11 -0.11 -5.41
C VAL A 13 -13.86 -1.28 -4.78
N MET A 14 -13.29 -2.48 -4.85
CA MET A 14 -13.80 -3.61 -4.07
C MET A 14 -13.39 -3.42 -2.61
N PRO A 15 -14.30 -3.61 -1.64
CA PRO A 15 -13.92 -3.60 -0.23
C PRO A 15 -13.13 -4.88 0.06
N VAL A 16 -11.81 -4.82 -0.04
CA VAL A 16 -10.96 -5.83 0.58
C VAL A 16 -10.67 -5.39 2.01
N SER A 17 -11.14 -6.20 2.95
CA SER A 17 -10.81 -6.07 4.36
C SER A 17 -9.53 -6.86 4.62
N ALA A 18 -8.39 -6.18 4.72
CA ALA A 18 -7.20 -6.78 5.30
C ALA A 18 -7.41 -6.87 6.83
N ILE A 19 -7.88 -8.02 7.33
CA ILE A 19 -8.00 -8.28 8.77
C ILE A 19 -6.82 -9.15 9.19
N VAL A 20 -5.87 -8.55 9.90
CA VAL A 20 -4.95 -9.29 10.77
C VAL A 20 -5.49 -9.13 12.19
N VAL A 21 -5.96 -10.22 12.79
CA VAL A 21 -6.50 -10.19 14.16
C VAL A 21 -5.35 -10.16 15.15
N GLN A 22 -5.37 -9.18 16.07
CA GLN A 22 -4.34 -9.02 17.10
C GLN A 22 -4.34 -10.15 18.15
N ASP A 23 -5.46 -10.86 18.28
CA ASP A 23 -5.68 -11.93 19.25
C ASP A 23 -6.25 -13.19 18.55
N TYR A 24 -5.40 -14.20 18.38
CA TYR A 24 -5.78 -15.48 17.77
C TYR A 24 -6.74 -16.32 18.64
N THR A 25 -6.99 -15.93 19.90
CA THR A 25 -7.92 -16.66 20.79
C THR A 25 -9.39 -16.29 20.55
N VAL A 26 -9.64 -15.16 19.89
CA VAL A 26 -10.97 -14.74 19.40
C VAL A 26 -11.09 -14.82 17.88
N ALA A 27 -10.03 -15.22 17.19
CA ALA A 27 -10.08 -15.49 15.76
C ALA A 27 -10.92 -16.76 15.53
N GLU A 28 -12.14 -16.59 15.02
CA GLU A 28 -13.09 -17.70 14.84
C GLU A 28 -12.71 -18.62 13.67
N ALA A 29 -11.79 -18.19 12.80
CA ALA A 29 -11.23 -19.00 11.71
C ALA A 29 -9.89 -18.43 11.25
N GLU A 30 -8.99 -19.32 10.78
CA GLU A 30 -7.83 -18.90 10.00
C GLU A 30 -8.31 -18.23 8.70
N PRO A 31 -7.65 -17.16 8.23
CA PRO A 31 -7.95 -16.59 6.93
C PRO A 31 -7.71 -17.66 5.86
N THR A 32 -8.78 -18.06 5.17
CA THR A 32 -8.70 -19.12 4.13
C THR A 32 -7.99 -18.65 2.88
N GLU A 33 -7.95 -17.33 2.63
CA GLU A 33 -7.26 -16.70 1.52
C GLU A 33 -6.65 -15.37 1.96
N LEU A 34 -5.36 -15.19 1.70
CA LEU A 34 -4.67 -13.91 1.89
C LEU A 34 -4.59 -13.19 0.55
N ASP A 35 -5.07 -11.95 0.51
CA ASP A 35 -4.91 -11.07 -0.64
C ASP A 35 -3.56 -10.33 -0.54
N TRP A 36 -2.71 -10.56 -1.54
CA TRP A 36 -1.38 -9.95 -1.65
C TRP A 36 -1.34 -8.80 -2.65
N SER A 37 -2.47 -8.46 -3.28
CA SER A 37 -2.54 -7.53 -4.42
C SER A 37 -1.98 -6.13 -4.13
N HIS A 38 -1.98 -5.72 -2.86
CA HIS A 38 -1.52 -4.40 -2.42
C HIS A 38 -0.39 -4.49 -1.38
N VAL A 39 0.28 -5.64 -1.32
CA VAL A 39 1.45 -5.88 -0.48
C VAL A 39 2.68 -5.93 -1.39
N TYR A 40 3.66 -5.07 -1.11
CA TYR A 40 4.85 -4.91 -1.93
C TYR A 40 6.13 -5.26 -1.18
N ASN A 41 7.13 -5.70 -1.94
CA ASN A 41 8.49 -5.81 -1.43
C ASN A 41 9.13 -4.41 -1.43
N TYR A 42 9.29 -3.83 -0.26
CA TYR A 42 9.92 -2.54 -0.04
C TYR A 42 11.22 -2.75 0.75
N LYS A 43 12.36 -2.44 0.11
CA LYS A 43 13.70 -2.60 0.70
C LYS A 43 13.98 -4.02 1.27
N GLY A 44 13.43 -5.06 0.62
CA GLY A 44 13.58 -6.44 1.09
C GLY A 44 12.64 -6.83 2.23
N SER A 45 11.76 -5.92 2.66
CA SER A 45 10.72 -6.14 3.66
C SER A 45 9.34 -5.93 3.06
N SER A 46 8.30 -5.99 3.88
CA SER A 46 6.90 -5.82 3.47
C SER A 46 6.43 -4.38 3.65
N ALA A 47 5.57 -3.93 2.73
CA ALA A 47 4.81 -2.70 2.85
C ALA A 47 3.43 -2.89 2.23
N VAL A 48 2.45 -2.13 2.72
CA VAL A 48 1.06 -2.22 2.25
C VAL A 48 0.64 -0.88 1.66
N ALA A 49 0.04 -0.87 0.47
CA ALA A 49 -0.55 0.35 -0.08
C ALA A 49 -1.80 0.75 0.70
N VAL A 50 -1.78 1.96 1.26
CA VAL A 50 -2.87 2.52 2.10
C VAL A 50 -3.50 3.78 1.50
N GLY A 51 -2.97 4.24 0.39
CA GLY A 51 -3.52 5.34 -0.40
C GLY A 51 -2.95 5.32 -1.81
N GLY A 52 -3.54 6.11 -2.70
CA GLY A 52 -3.17 6.09 -4.12
C GLY A 52 -1.68 6.33 -4.39
N HIS A 53 -0.95 7.02 -3.52
CA HIS A 53 0.48 7.27 -3.66
C HIS A 53 1.28 6.86 -2.42
N TRP A 54 0.68 6.09 -1.51
CA TRP A 54 1.19 5.89 -0.16
C TRP A 54 1.24 4.42 0.20
N ILE A 55 2.40 3.98 0.69
CA ILE A 55 2.55 2.71 1.40
C ILE A 55 2.76 2.97 2.89
N LEU A 56 2.35 2.00 3.70
CA LEU A 56 2.64 1.87 5.12
C LEU A 56 3.64 0.72 5.30
N THR A 57 4.70 0.95 6.06
CA THR A 57 5.71 -0.04 6.42
C THR A 57 6.23 0.22 7.84
N ALA A 58 7.12 -0.63 8.32
CA ALA A 58 7.79 -0.39 9.60
C ALA A 58 8.74 0.82 9.49
N GLY A 59 8.84 1.58 10.58
CA GLY A 59 9.69 2.76 10.65
C GLY A 59 11.14 2.45 10.35
N HIS A 60 11.70 1.42 11.00
CA HIS A 60 13.10 1.02 10.77
C HIS A 60 13.37 0.60 9.32
N VAL A 61 12.42 -0.08 8.65
CA VAL A 61 12.55 -0.44 7.24
C VAL A 61 12.61 0.81 6.36
N ALA A 62 11.82 1.84 6.69
CA ALA A 62 11.85 3.09 5.94
C ALA A 62 13.16 3.85 6.08
N ASP A 63 13.85 3.71 7.23
CA ASP A 63 15.15 4.32 7.50
C ASP A 63 16.35 3.53 6.91
N ASP A 64 16.15 2.25 6.57
CA ASP A 64 17.20 1.45 5.92
C ASP A 64 17.67 2.11 4.61
N GLY A 65 18.98 2.11 4.34
CA GLY A 65 19.53 2.71 3.12
C GLY A 65 18.97 2.11 1.81
N GLY A 66 19.26 2.75 0.68
CA GLY A 66 18.83 2.28 -0.65
C GLY A 66 17.73 3.16 -1.27
N SER A 67 17.24 2.78 -2.46
CA SER A 67 16.44 3.68 -3.30
C SER A 67 14.96 3.81 -2.91
N GLY A 68 14.44 2.95 -2.02
CA GLY A 68 13.02 2.91 -1.66
C GLY A 68 12.07 2.70 -2.86
N SER A 69 12.61 2.38 -4.04
CA SER A 69 11.85 2.18 -5.26
C SER A 69 11.06 0.89 -5.19
N LEU A 70 9.86 0.89 -5.75
CA LEU A 70 9.08 -0.33 -5.97
C LEU A 70 9.14 -0.70 -7.45
N ASP A 71 9.30 -1.98 -7.73
CA ASP A 71 9.04 -2.56 -9.06
C ASP A 71 7.72 -3.33 -8.97
N ILE A 72 6.69 -2.82 -9.65
CA ILE A 72 5.38 -3.44 -9.73
C ILE A 72 5.13 -3.75 -11.20
N ASP A 73 5.16 -5.04 -11.54
CA ASP A 73 4.97 -5.56 -12.91
C ASP A 73 5.86 -4.87 -13.97
N GLY A 74 7.12 -4.58 -13.61
CA GLY A 74 8.10 -3.93 -14.49
C GLY A 74 7.99 -2.40 -14.52
N THR A 75 7.04 -1.82 -13.78
CA THR A 75 6.93 -0.36 -13.61
C THR A 75 7.64 0.07 -12.35
N ILE A 76 8.63 0.97 -12.51
CA ILE A 76 9.37 1.53 -11.38
C ILE A 76 8.62 2.73 -10.80
N TYR A 77 8.33 2.65 -9.50
CA TYR A 77 7.78 3.72 -8.68
C TYR A 77 8.90 4.30 -7.82
N THR A 78 9.08 5.61 -7.88
CA THR A 78 10.19 6.31 -7.22
C THR A 78 9.68 7.01 -5.97
N GLN A 79 10.30 6.71 -4.83
CA GLN A 79 10.02 7.38 -3.56
C GLN A 79 10.18 8.90 -3.72
N GLN A 80 9.23 9.65 -3.18
CA GLN A 80 9.20 11.11 -3.17
C GLN A 80 9.45 11.62 -1.75
N GLY A 81 10.60 12.30 -1.56
CA GLY A 81 10.96 12.90 -0.28
C GLY A 81 11.31 11.88 0.80
N LEU A 82 11.34 12.38 2.04
CA LEU A 82 11.60 11.55 3.23
C LEU A 82 10.32 10.84 3.69
N PRO A 83 10.41 9.62 4.25
CA PRO A 83 9.28 8.97 4.89
C PRO A 83 8.70 9.83 6.02
N VAL A 84 7.40 9.70 6.26
CA VAL A 84 6.71 10.31 7.40
C VAL A 84 6.63 9.28 8.51
N TYR A 85 7.42 9.47 9.56
CA TYR A 85 7.49 8.57 10.70
C TYR A 85 6.40 8.87 11.73
N TYR A 86 5.78 7.81 12.25
CA TYR A 86 4.93 7.92 13.43
C TYR A 86 5.83 8.04 14.67
N PRO A 87 5.68 9.08 15.51
CA PRO A 87 6.64 9.34 16.60
C PRO A 87 6.61 8.29 17.72
N ASP A 88 5.46 7.65 17.93
CA ASP A 88 5.22 6.78 19.09
C ASP A 88 5.27 5.28 18.75
N GLY A 89 5.70 4.93 17.53
CA GLY A 89 5.72 3.53 17.10
C GLY A 89 6.58 3.29 15.86
N ASP A 90 6.86 2.01 15.60
CA ASP A 90 7.67 1.58 14.46
C ASP A 90 6.86 1.56 13.16
N LEU A 91 6.38 2.72 12.73
CA LEU A 91 5.56 2.90 11.53
C LEU A 91 6.03 4.09 10.70
N ALA A 92 6.00 3.94 9.38
CA ALA A 92 6.28 5.01 8.44
C ALA A 92 5.38 4.96 7.20
N LEU A 93 5.02 6.15 6.71
CA LEU A 93 4.38 6.35 5.42
C LEU A 93 5.41 6.78 4.38
N VAL A 94 5.38 6.16 3.21
CA VAL A 94 6.28 6.48 2.09
C VAL A 94 5.45 6.90 0.89
N HIS A 95 5.81 8.05 0.29
CA HIS A 95 5.11 8.65 -0.84
C HIS A 95 5.77 8.29 -2.18
N TYR A 96 4.99 8.14 -3.25
CA TYR A 96 5.48 7.79 -4.58
C TYR A 96 5.06 8.77 -5.67
N ASP A 97 5.86 8.82 -6.74
CA ASP A 97 5.69 9.69 -7.90
C ASP A 97 4.45 9.38 -8.74
N LYS A 98 3.98 8.13 -8.71
CA LYS A 98 2.87 7.62 -9.53
C LYS A 98 1.80 6.98 -8.65
N PRO A 99 0.53 6.97 -9.11
CA PRO A 99 -0.51 6.26 -8.41
C PRO A 99 -0.26 4.75 -8.47
N LEU A 100 -0.30 4.11 -7.30
CA LEU A 100 -0.22 2.66 -7.13
C LEU A 100 -1.46 1.99 -7.78
N PRO A 101 -1.33 0.74 -8.28
CA PRO A 101 -2.43 0.05 -8.97
C PRO A 101 -3.70 -0.15 -8.12
N GLY A 102 -3.57 -0.14 -6.79
CA GLY A 102 -4.66 -0.17 -5.83
C GLY A 102 -4.12 -0.02 -4.40
N TYR A 103 -5.02 0.01 -3.42
CA TYR A 103 -4.69 0.18 -2.01
C TYR A 103 -5.85 -0.27 -1.11
N TYR A 104 -5.53 -0.62 0.14
CA TYR A 104 -6.53 -0.81 1.18
C TYR A 104 -6.78 0.52 1.89
N PRO A 105 -8.01 1.07 1.83
CA PRO A 105 -8.30 2.34 2.48
C PRO A 105 -8.13 2.21 3.99
N LEU A 106 -7.53 3.23 4.62
CA LEU A 106 -7.47 3.32 6.07
C LEU A 106 -8.88 3.43 6.65
N TYR A 107 -9.14 2.70 7.74
CA TYR A 107 -10.38 2.78 8.49
C TYR A 107 -10.54 4.17 9.13
N THR A 108 -11.73 4.77 9.00
CA THR A 108 -12.00 6.15 9.44
C THR A 108 -12.82 6.27 10.72
N GLY A 109 -13.26 5.15 11.32
CA GLY A 109 -14.26 5.14 12.40
C GLY A 109 -15.66 4.91 11.88
#